data_AF-A0AAV7VQE4-F1
#
_entry.id   AF-A0AAV7VQE4-F1
#
_cell.length_a   1.000
_cell.length_b   1.000
_cell.length_c   1.000
_cell.angle_alpha   90.00
_cell.angle_beta   90.00
_cell.angle_gamma   90.00
#
_symmetry.space_group_name_H-M   'P 1'
#
loop_
_entity.id
_entity.type
_entity.pdbx_description
1 polymer ?
#
loop_
_entity_poly.entity_id
_entity_poly.type
_entity_poly.pdbx_seq_one_letter_code
_entity_poly.pdbx_strand_id
1 'polypeptide(L)'
;MGRNSISDPHMAFTARSTPRSGGDTSSRLLALLLKGDRQQSPIGAIKLDKGEMASTQKEINGAFREYYVNLYAKRASSTPTQLTAFLAGSQLAQLSQGDAEKLEAPLSVAELNVTIAQMPRNKAP
;
A
#
# COMPACT_ATOMS: atom_id res chain seq x y z
N MET A 1 15.29 -31.01 8.17
CA MET A 1 15.79 -29.70 7.67
C MET A 1 14.85 -29.21 6.58
N GLY A 2 14.24 -28.04 6.74
CA GLY A 2 13.44 -27.41 5.70
C GLY A 2 13.67 -25.91 5.78
N ARG A 3 14.37 -25.35 4.80
CA ARG A 3 14.57 -23.90 4.67
C ARG A 3 13.31 -23.36 4.01
N ASN A 4 12.44 -22.70 4.76
CA ASN A 4 11.37 -21.90 4.16
C ASN A 4 11.98 -20.58 3.71
N SER A 5 12.56 -20.62 2.51
CA SER A 5 12.90 -19.44 1.74
C SER A 5 11.61 -18.90 1.13
N ILE A 6 11.08 -17.82 1.68
CA ILE A 6 10.19 -16.95 0.91
C ILE A 6 11.13 -16.20 -0.04
N SER A 7 11.36 -16.81 -1.19
CA SER A 7 12.28 -16.32 -2.22
C SER A 7 11.54 -15.37 -3.15
N ASP A 8 11.61 -14.07 -2.88
CA ASP A 8 11.57 -13.09 -3.96
C ASP A 8 12.97 -13.02 -4.58
N PRO A 9 13.11 -13.10 -5.92
CA PRO A 9 14.42 -13.18 -6.59
C PRO A 9 15.26 -11.90 -6.48
N HIS A 10 14.72 -10.82 -5.92
CA HIS A 10 15.33 -9.49 -5.93
C HIS A 10 15.89 -9.04 -4.57
N MET A 11 15.57 -9.72 -3.45
CA MET A 11 16.08 -9.34 -2.12
C MET A 11 15.95 -10.48 -1.10
N ALA A 12 17.07 -11.03 -0.65
CA ALA A 12 17.11 -12.08 0.37
C ALA A 12 17.71 -11.55 1.68
N PHE A 13 16.89 -11.46 2.73
CA PHE A 13 17.32 -11.07 4.07
C PHE A 13 17.61 -12.31 4.92
N THR A 14 18.85 -12.49 5.38
CA THR A 14 19.20 -13.59 6.27
C THR A 14 19.35 -13.07 7.70
N ALA A 15 18.33 -13.26 8.53
CA ALA A 15 18.39 -13.01 9.97
C ALA A 15 18.63 -14.34 10.72
N ARG A 16 19.65 -14.41 11.59
CA ARG A 16 19.82 -15.57 12.48
C ARG A 16 18.69 -15.57 13.51
N SER A 17 17.73 -16.47 13.38
CA SER A 17 16.74 -16.77 14.42
C SER A 17 17.16 -18.03 15.19
N THR A 18 17.17 -17.95 16.52
CA THR A 18 17.34 -19.13 17.38
C THR A 18 16.01 -19.89 17.47
N PRO A 19 16.00 -21.23 17.49
CA PRO A 19 14.77 -21.99 17.66
C PRO A 19 14.31 -21.89 19.11
N ARG A 20 13.14 -21.28 19.34
CA ARG A 20 12.57 -21.11 20.69
C ARG A 20 11.45 -22.12 20.89
N SER A 21 11.71 -23.06 21.80
CA SER A 21 10.88 -24.21 22.18
C SER A 21 9.43 -23.84 22.53
N GLY A 22 8.54 -24.83 22.39
CA GLY A 22 7.09 -24.73 22.31
C GLY A 22 6.35 -24.14 23.52
N GLY A 23 5.16 -23.63 23.24
CA GLY A 23 4.20 -23.06 24.20
C GLY A 23 3.23 -22.10 23.49
N ASP A 24 1.94 -22.29 23.77
CA ASP A 24 0.72 -21.77 23.12
C ASP A 24 0.79 -20.42 22.39
N THR A 25 0.15 -20.37 21.22
CA THR A 25 0.20 -19.24 20.27
C THR A 25 -0.38 -17.94 20.83
N SER A 26 -1.41 -18.01 21.67
CA SER A 26 -2.11 -16.84 22.23
C SER A 26 -1.28 -16.11 23.29
N SER A 27 -0.71 -16.84 24.25
CA SER A 27 0.21 -16.29 25.25
C SER A 27 1.52 -15.81 24.61
N ARG A 28 1.96 -16.46 23.52
CA ARG A 28 3.11 -16.04 22.72
C ARG A 28 2.85 -14.71 22.01
N LEU A 29 1.70 -14.51 21.37
CA LEU A 29 1.34 -13.23 20.73
C LEU A 29 1.28 -12.10 21.75
N LEU A 30 0.63 -12.35 22.89
CA LEU A 30 0.57 -11.38 23.98
C LEU A 30 1.98 -11.04 24.50
N ALA A 31 2.83 -12.04 24.72
CA ALA A 31 4.22 -11.84 25.12
C ALA A 31 5.05 -11.08 24.07
N LEU A 32 4.72 -11.18 22.77
CA LEU A 32 5.37 -10.40 21.70
C LEU A 32 4.93 -8.93 21.71
N LEU A 33 3.67 -8.65 22.03
CA LEU A 33 3.13 -7.30 22.14
C LEU A 33 3.62 -6.60 23.42
N LEU A 34 3.72 -7.33 24.53
CA LEU A 34 4.25 -6.84 25.81
C LEU A 34 5.77 -6.67 25.81
N LYS A 35 6.51 -7.44 24.99
CA LYS A 35 7.91 -7.19 24.68
C LYS A 35 8.03 -6.02 23.72
N GLY A 36 7.67 -4.83 24.21
CA GLY A 36 7.92 -3.57 23.54
C GLY A 36 9.38 -3.46 23.10
N ASP A 37 9.56 -2.86 21.93
CA ASP A 37 10.80 -2.67 21.19
C ASP A 37 11.73 -3.88 21.13
N ARG A 38 11.47 -4.70 20.11
CA ARG A 38 12.57 -5.39 19.45
C ARG A 38 13.63 -4.32 19.14
N GLN A 39 14.84 -4.52 19.67
CA GLN A 39 16.04 -3.84 19.19
C GLN A 39 15.90 -3.68 17.68
N GLN A 40 16.02 -2.46 17.15
CA GLN A 40 16.16 -2.25 15.71
C GLN A 40 17.41 -3.02 15.32
N SER A 41 17.24 -4.30 14.97
CA SER A 41 18.38 -5.14 14.62
C SER A 41 18.92 -4.51 13.35
N PRO A 42 20.14 -3.95 13.37
CA PRO A 42 20.71 -3.44 12.16
C PRO A 42 20.74 -4.59 11.16
N ILE A 43 20.32 -4.29 9.92
CA ILE A 43 20.41 -5.25 8.84
C ILE A 43 21.90 -5.54 8.64
N GLY A 44 22.35 -6.73 9.01
CA GLY A 44 23.78 -7.05 9.03
C GLY A 44 24.41 -7.11 7.64
N ALA A 45 23.66 -7.59 6.65
CA ALA A 45 24.03 -7.56 5.25
C ALA A 45 22.81 -7.79 4.36
N ILE A 46 22.85 -7.25 3.14
CA ILE A 46 21.88 -7.51 2.07
C ILE A 46 22.61 -8.03 0.84
N LYS A 47 21.90 -8.79 0.00
CA LYS A 47 22.38 -9.20 -1.32
C LYS A 47 21.83 -8.24 -2.38
N LEU A 48 22.71 -7.65 -3.18
CA LEU A 48 22.34 -6.82 -4.33
C LEU A 48 22.07 -7.68 -5.56
N ASP A 49 21.42 -7.09 -6.57
CA ASP A 49 21.06 -7.73 -7.84
C ASP A 49 22.30 -8.25 -8.61
N LYS A 50 23.46 -7.61 -8.40
CA LYS A 50 24.75 -8.02 -8.97
C LYS A 50 25.38 -9.23 -8.26
N GLY A 51 24.72 -9.78 -7.24
CA GLY A 51 25.22 -10.89 -6.43
C GLY A 51 26.21 -10.50 -5.33
N GLU A 52 26.56 -9.21 -5.23
CA GLU A 52 27.43 -8.68 -4.18
C GLU A 52 26.68 -8.54 -2.85
N MET A 53 27.40 -8.76 -1.74
CA MET A 53 26.86 -8.61 -0.39
C MET A 53 27.25 -7.23 0.16
N ALA A 54 26.27 -6.36 0.37
CA ALA A 54 26.48 -5.08 1.03
C ALA A 54 26.28 -5.24 2.54
N SER A 55 27.32 -4.94 3.31
CA SER A 55 27.29 -4.99 4.79
C SER A 55 27.35 -3.60 5.42
N THR A 56 27.77 -2.58 4.65
CA THR A 56 27.86 -1.20 5.16
C THR A 56 26.48 -0.55 5.21
N GLN A 57 26.15 0.13 6.29
CA GLN A 57 24.85 0.81 6.46
C GLN A 57 24.54 1.78 5.30
N LYS A 58 25.55 2.48 4.76
CA LYS A 58 25.40 3.42 3.63
C LYS A 58 25.01 2.71 2.33
N GLU A 59 25.61 1.55 2.06
CA GLU A 59 25.33 0.72 0.89
C GLU A 59 23.94 0.08 1.00
N ILE A 60 23.61 -0.41 2.20
CA ILE A 60 22.29 -0.97 2.51
C ILE A 60 21.20 0.07 2.27
N ASN A 61 21.31 1.24 2.90
CA ASN A 61 20.33 2.32 2.74
C ASN A 61 20.25 2.82 1.28
N GLY A 62 21.38 2.86 0.57
CA GLY A 62 21.45 3.23 -0.85
C GLY A 62 20.68 2.25 -1.74
N ALA A 63 20.91 0.94 -1.55
CA ALA A 63 20.21 -0.11 -2.29
C ALA A 63 18.70 -0.10 -2.01
N PHE A 64 18.29 0.09 -0.75
CA PHE A 64 16.87 0.25 -0.40
C PHE A 64 16.24 1.46 -1.09
N ARG A 65 16.94 2.60 -1.09
CA ARG A 65 16.45 3.82 -1.75
C ARG A 65 16.25 3.58 -3.24
N GLU A 66 17.25 3.01 -3.92
CA GLU A 66 17.19 2.73 -5.36
C GLU A 66 16.09 1.72 -5.69
N TYR A 67 15.95 0.66 -4.90
CA TYR A 67 14.87 -0.32 -5.04
C TYR A 67 13.49 0.32 -5.00
N TYR A 68 13.20 1.14 -3.98
CA TYR A 68 11.89 1.78 -3.85
C TYR A 68 11.66 2.86 -4.89
N VAL A 69 12.71 3.59 -5.29
CA VAL A 69 12.64 4.50 -6.43
C VAL A 69 12.23 3.72 -7.66
N ASN A 70 12.86 2.60 -7.99
CA ASN A 70 12.51 1.81 -9.18
C ASN A 70 11.12 1.17 -9.08
N LEU A 71 10.73 0.68 -7.90
CA LEU A 71 9.43 0.06 -7.66
C LEU A 71 8.28 1.05 -7.89
N TYR A 72 8.43 2.29 -7.41
CA TYR A 72 7.40 3.31 -7.53
C TYR A 72 7.58 4.28 -8.70
N ALA A 73 8.77 4.37 -9.30
CA ALA A 73 9.00 5.13 -10.54
C ALA A 73 8.23 4.52 -11.71
N LYS A 74 7.96 3.21 -11.65
CA LYS A 74 7.10 2.51 -12.59
C LYS A 74 5.60 2.79 -12.37
N ARG A 75 5.25 3.93 -11.80
CA ARG A 75 3.86 4.40 -11.73
C ARG A 75 3.48 5.02 -13.09
N ALA A 76 2.86 4.18 -13.90
CA ALA A 76 2.11 4.53 -15.11
C ALA A 76 2.84 5.46 -16.09
N SER A 77 3.74 4.89 -16.88
CA SER A 77 3.99 5.37 -18.25
C SER A 77 2.77 5.13 -19.16
N SER A 78 1.55 5.33 -18.64
CA SER A 78 0.33 5.25 -19.43
C SER A 78 0.28 6.53 -20.24
N THR A 79 0.42 6.42 -21.55
CA THR A 79 0.23 7.60 -22.41
C THR A 79 -1.20 8.11 -22.23
N PRO A 80 -1.45 9.42 -22.36
CA PRO A 80 -2.81 9.96 -22.33
C PRO A 80 -3.74 9.20 -23.30
N THR A 81 -3.18 8.68 -24.40
CA THR A 81 -3.88 7.82 -25.37
C THR A 81 -4.33 6.46 -24.81
N GLN A 82 -3.56 5.84 -23.92
CA GLN A 82 -3.97 4.59 -23.26
C GLN A 82 -5.08 4.83 -22.23
N LEU A 83 -5.02 5.96 -21.52
CA LEU A 83 -6.07 6.36 -20.59
C LEU A 83 -7.37 6.69 -21.33
N THR A 84 -7.31 7.44 -22.43
CA THR A 84 -8.52 7.72 -23.23
C THR A 84 -9.12 6.46 -23.85
N ALA A 85 -8.30 5.52 -24.35
CA ALA A 85 -8.79 4.24 -24.85
C ALA A 85 -9.44 3.38 -23.74
N PHE A 86 -8.87 3.38 -22.54
CA PHE A 86 -9.46 2.70 -21.37
C PHE A 86 -10.80 3.31 -20.98
N LEU A 87 -10.89 4.64 -20.93
CA LEU A 87 -12.13 5.34 -20.62
C LEU A 87 -13.19 5.16 -21.72
N ALA A 88 -12.79 5.12 -22.99
CA ALA A 88 -13.68 4.87 -24.12
C ALA A 88 -14.21 3.42 -24.18
N GLY A 89 -13.42 2.45 -23.71
CA GLY A 89 -13.84 1.05 -23.60
C GLY A 89 -14.74 0.75 -22.40
N SER A 90 -14.81 1.67 -21.43
CA SER A 90 -15.71 1.56 -20.28
C SER A 90 -17.09 2.10 -20.66
N GLN A 91 -18.16 1.35 -20.32
CA GLN A 91 -19.54 1.85 -20.39
C GLN A 91 -19.81 2.84 -19.25
N LEU A 92 -19.08 3.96 -19.24
CA LEU A 92 -19.36 5.06 -18.34
C LEU A 92 -20.73 5.62 -18.72
N ALA A 93 -21.63 5.71 -17.75
CA ALA A 93 -22.90 6.39 -17.95
C ALA A 93 -22.60 7.83 -18.35
N GLN A 94 -22.90 8.18 -19.61
CA GLN A 94 -22.79 9.55 -20.06
C GLN A 94 -23.90 10.36 -19.43
N LEU A 95 -23.52 11.47 -18.82
CA LEU A 95 -24.48 12.39 -18.22
C LEU A 95 -25.31 13.01 -19.34
N SER A 96 -26.63 13.06 -19.17
CA SER A 96 -27.48 13.78 -20.11
C SER A 96 -27.18 15.28 -20.02
N GLN A 97 -27.31 16.02 -21.13
CA GLN A 97 -27.00 17.46 -21.15
C GLN A 97 -27.78 18.24 -20.09
N GLY A 98 -29.04 17.86 -19.84
CA GLY A 98 -29.87 18.48 -18.81
C GLY A 98 -29.45 18.14 -17.37
N ASP A 99 -28.82 16.99 -17.13
CA ASP A 99 -28.30 16.66 -15.79
C ASP A 99 -26.92 17.30 -15.56
N ALA A 100 -26.13 17.51 -16.61
CA ALA A 100 -24.90 18.30 -16.54
C ALA A 100 -25.19 19.75 -16.15
N GLU A 101 -26.16 20.39 -16.81
CA GLU A 101 -26.56 21.77 -16.52
C GLU A 101 -27.11 21.93 -15.09
N LYS A 102 -27.83 20.94 -14.56
CA LYS A 102 -28.29 20.94 -13.16
C LYS A 102 -27.14 20.81 -12.16
N LEU A 103 -26.10 20.04 -12.47
CA LEU A 103 -24.93 19.89 -11.61
C LEU A 103 -24.03 21.14 -11.65
N GLU A 104 -23.98 21.84 -12.78
CA GLU A 104 -23.26 23.11 -12.93
C GLU A 104 -24.03 24.30 -12.32
N ALA A 105 -25.34 24.16 -12.15
CA ALA A 105 -26.16 25.18 -11.52
C ALA A 105 -25.83 25.35 -10.02
N PRO A 106 -25.90 26.58 -9.48
CA PRO A 106 -25.75 26.81 -8.05
C PRO A 106 -26.89 26.16 -7.25
N LEU A 107 -26.57 25.61 -6.07
CA LEU A 107 -27.55 24.96 -5.19
C LEU A 107 -28.67 25.93 -4.76
N SER A 108 -29.91 25.47 -4.89
CA SER A 108 -31.09 26.21 -4.43
C SER A 108 -31.43 25.91 -2.98
N VAL A 109 -31.91 26.92 -2.25
CA VAL A 109 -32.35 26.78 -0.85
C VAL A 109 -33.52 25.77 -0.73
N ALA A 110 -34.36 25.68 -1.76
CA ALA A 110 -35.45 24.70 -1.80
C ALA A 110 -34.92 23.25 -1.83
N GLU A 111 -33.86 22.99 -2.59
CA GLU A 111 -33.23 21.67 -2.68
C GLU A 111 -32.59 21.26 -1.35
N LEU A 112 -31.95 22.20 -0.65
CA LEU A 112 -31.39 21.97 0.69
C LEU A 112 -32.48 21.56 1.68
N ASN A 113 -33.60 22.28 1.72
CA ASN A 113 -34.71 21.99 2.63
C ASN A 113 -35.32 20.60 2.35
N VAL A 114 -35.47 20.23 1.07
CA VAL A 114 -35.96 18.90 0.69
C VAL A 114 -34.96 17.80 1.09
N THR A 115 -33.68 18.02 0.85
CA THR A 115 -32.62 17.05 1.20
C THR A 115 -32.56 16.82 2.71
N ILE A 116 -32.59 17.88 3.52
CA ILE A 116 -32.63 17.79 4.98
C ILE A 116 -33.87 17.03 5.47
N ALA A 117 -35.03 17.22 4.81
CA ALA A 117 -36.25 16.51 5.15
C ALA A 117 -36.20 15.01 4.80
N GLN A 118 -35.50 14.64 3.72
CA GLN A 118 -35.36 13.26 3.25
C GLN A 118 -34.21 12.48 3.90
N MET A 119 -33.26 13.16 4.51
CA MET A 119 -32.15 12.52 5.22
C MET A 119 -32.65 11.66 6.40
N PRO A 120 -32.13 10.43 6.58
CA PRO A 120 -32.52 9.57 7.68
C PRO A 120 -32.12 10.20 9.02
N ARG A 121 -33.10 10.58 9.82
CA ARG A 121 -32.87 11.13 11.16
C ARG A 121 -32.20 10.06 12.03
N ASN A 122 -31.24 10.48 12.86
CA ASN A 122 -30.45 9.64 13.78
C ASN A 122 -29.43 8.69 13.14
N LYS A 123 -29.07 8.89 11.87
CA LYS A 123 -27.82 8.37 11.33
C LYS A 123 -26.81 9.51 11.24
N ALA A 124 -25.64 9.30 11.83
CA ALA A 124 -24.50 10.18 11.61
C ALA A 124 -24.03 10.05 10.15
N PRO A 125 -23.47 11.11 9.56
CA PRO A 125 -23.07 11.14 8.14
C PRO A 125 -22.11 10.01 7.76
#